data_AF-W2RPR4-F1
#
_entry.id   AF-W2RPR4-F1
#
_cell.length_a   1.000
_cell.length_b   1.000
_cell.length_c   1.000
_cell.angle_alpha   90.00
_cell.angle_beta   90.00
_cell.angle_gamma   90.00
#
_symmetry.space_group_name_H-M   'P 1'
#
loop_
_entity.id
_entity.type
_entity.pdbx_description
1 polymer ?
#
loop_
_entity_poly.entity_id
_entity_poly.type
_entity_poly.pdbx_seq_one_letter_code
_entity_poly.pdbx_strand_id
1 'polypeptide(L)'
;MPPPNKKRRVMPAPKLTGPRPEEISFDLSARKEYLTGFHKRKVQRTKAAQEAAERRAKEEKRLQRNKLRDERKRELEERVKVVDAYMKPALGEGGSGDIESDSDGNDEADQVSDNQPLEKIDHEAEYVDEDKYTSVVVEEVGVDRDGFVRAGGSEQSDDEPAADDSTAGDQTVGTRPTPTVKRKWTHDKPKDAASKAKMKRKKFRYESKAERKAERDKQKAKNSKQAKARRAQ
;
A
#
# COMPACT_ATOMS: atom_id res chain seq x y z
N MET A 1 39.89 -39.93 -1.96
CA MET A 1 40.06 -38.80 -2.91
C MET A 1 39.50 -37.53 -2.30
N PRO A 2 40.25 -36.41 -2.27
CA PRO A 2 39.74 -35.12 -1.84
C PRO A 2 38.70 -34.57 -2.86
N PRO A 3 37.65 -33.87 -2.42
CA PRO A 3 36.61 -33.37 -3.32
C PRO A 3 37.17 -32.27 -4.23
N PRO A 4 36.72 -32.18 -5.49
CA PRO A 4 37.27 -31.22 -6.45
C PRO A 4 37.00 -29.78 -6.01
N ASN A 5 38.06 -28.97 -6.00
CA ASN A 5 37.98 -27.53 -5.70
C ASN A 5 37.11 -26.84 -6.74
N LYS A 6 35.89 -26.45 -6.34
CA LYS A 6 35.01 -25.60 -7.13
C LYS A 6 35.71 -24.26 -7.36
N LYS A 7 36.31 -24.08 -8.53
CA LYS A 7 36.76 -22.77 -9.02
C LYS A 7 35.57 -21.82 -8.89
N ARG A 8 35.69 -20.80 -8.03
CA ARG A 8 34.70 -19.73 -7.93
C ARG A 8 34.52 -19.19 -9.34
N ARG A 9 33.32 -19.30 -9.92
CA ARG A 9 32.98 -18.60 -11.17
C ARG A 9 33.16 -17.13 -10.86
N VAL A 10 34.29 -16.55 -11.25
CA VAL A 10 34.45 -15.11 -11.33
C VAL A 10 33.44 -14.71 -12.39
N MET A 11 32.33 -14.11 -11.96
CA MET A 11 31.39 -13.52 -12.90
C MET A 11 32.21 -12.60 -13.82
N PRO A 12 32.11 -12.72 -15.15
CA PRO A 12 32.81 -11.79 -16.02
C PRO A 12 32.38 -10.38 -15.61
N ALA A 13 33.35 -9.49 -15.42
CA ALA A 13 33.07 -8.09 -15.09
C ALA A 13 32.00 -7.58 -16.06
N PRO A 14 31.00 -6.81 -15.57
CA PRO A 14 29.92 -6.32 -16.42
C PRO A 14 30.57 -5.61 -17.61
N LYS A 15 30.38 -6.18 -18.81
CA LYS A 15 30.87 -5.56 -20.04
C LYS A 15 30.20 -4.20 -20.10
N LEU A 16 30.99 -3.12 -20.00
CA LEU A 16 30.50 -1.76 -20.17
C LEU A 16 29.75 -1.74 -21.51
N THR A 17 28.43 -1.63 -21.46
CA THR A 17 27.56 -1.58 -22.63
C THR A 17 27.61 -0.15 -23.18
N GLY A 18 28.69 0.18 -23.89
CA GLY A 18 28.86 1.47 -24.54
C GLY A 18 30.25 1.61 -25.18
N PRO A 19 30.40 2.46 -26.20
CA PRO A 19 31.70 2.82 -26.74
C PRO A 19 32.58 3.36 -25.61
N ARG A 20 33.84 2.90 -25.55
CA ARG A 20 34.80 3.45 -24.59
C ARG A 20 35.06 4.90 -25.00
N PRO A 21 34.95 5.87 -24.09
CA PRO A 21 35.31 7.25 -24.42
C PRO A 21 36.79 7.29 -24.84
N GLU A 22 37.08 8.00 -25.92
CA GLU A 22 38.44 8.15 -26.46
C GLU A 22 39.34 8.94 -25.50
N GLU A 23 38.76 9.85 -24.71
CA GLU A 23 39.44 10.67 -23.72
C GLU A 23 38.74 10.61 -22.37
N ILE A 24 39.51 10.49 -21.28
CA ILE A 24 39.01 10.50 -19.90
C ILE A 24 39.59 11.74 -19.21
N SER A 25 38.75 12.74 -18.95
CA SER A 25 39.15 13.92 -18.18
C SER A 25 39.09 13.63 -16.67
N PHE A 26 40.21 13.86 -15.97
CA PHE A 26 40.31 13.68 -14.52
C PHE A 26 40.25 15.03 -13.81
N ASP A 27 39.04 15.48 -13.48
CA ASP A 27 38.87 16.67 -12.65
C ASP A 27 39.17 16.37 -11.18
N LEU A 28 40.21 17.03 -10.66
CA LEU A 28 40.65 16.91 -9.28
C LEU A 28 39.62 17.47 -8.30
N SER A 29 38.82 18.46 -8.71
CA SER A 29 37.77 19.05 -7.87
C SER A 29 36.62 18.07 -7.67
N ALA A 30 36.11 17.49 -8.77
CA ALA A 30 35.12 16.41 -8.75
C ALA A 30 35.63 15.19 -7.95
N ARG A 31 36.92 14.85 -8.05
CA ARG A 31 37.53 13.79 -7.24
C ARG A 31 37.49 14.11 -5.74
N LYS A 32 37.82 15.34 -5.35
CA LYS A 32 37.76 15.78 -3.94
C LYS A 32 36.33 15.72 -3.41
N GLU A 33 35.36 16.22 -4.17
CA GLU A 33 33.94 16.12 -3.82
C GLU A 33 33.45 14.66 -3.75
N TYR A 34 33.94 13.81 -4.64
CA TYR A 34 33.67 12.38 -4.57
C TYR A 34 34.30 11.75 -3.32
N LEU A 35 35.50 12.12 -2.90
CA LEU A 35 36.09 11.53 -1.70
C LEU A 35 35.50 12.07 -0.40
N THR A 36 35.03 13.32 -0.34
CA THR A 36 34.50 13.91 0.91
C THR A 36 32.97 13.86 0.99
N GLY A 37 32.29 13.85 -0.15
CA GLY A 37 30.82 13.93 -0.28
C GLY A 37 30.07 12.61 -0.11
N PHE A 38 30.60 11.63 0.63
CA PHE A 38 29.94 10.31 0.79
C PHE A 38 28.51 10.42 1.33
N HIS A 39 28.27 11.30 2.30
CA HIS A 39 26.93 11.54 2.83
C HIS A 39 26.00 12.11 1.75
N LYS A 40 26.47 13.11 0.98
CA LYS A 40 25.73 13.70 -0.15
C LYS A 40 25.33 12.63 -1.16
N ARG A 41 26.25 11.75 -1.57
CA ARG A 41 25.94 10.63 -2.49
C ARG A 41 24.99 9.60 -1.89
N LYS A 42 25.09 9.33 -0.59
CA LYS A 42 24.16 8.42 0.08
C LYS A 42 22.73 8.98 0.02
N VAL A 43 22.58 10.26 0.37
CA VAL A 43 21.31 10.98 0.29
C VAL A 43 20.79 11.06 -1.15
N GLN A 44 21.66 11.35 -2.13
CA GLN A 44 21.27 11.36 -3.54
C GLN A 44 20.79 9.99 -4.01
N ARG A 45 21.46 8.90 -3.62
CA ARG A 45 21.01 7.53 -3.95
C ARG A 45 19.67 7.20 -3.32
N THR A 46 19.45 7.57 -2.06
CA THR A 46 18.15 7.34 -1.41
C THR A 46 17.05 8.15 -2.08
N LYS A 47 17.32 9.42 -2.42
CA LYS A 47 16.39 10.28 -3.15
C LYS A 47 16.08 9.74 -4.56
N ALA A 48 17.10 9.34 -5.32
CA ALA A 48 16.91 8.75 -6.65
C ALA A 48 16.11 7.43 -6.59
N ALA A 49 16.30 6.62 -5.55
CA ALA A 49 15.51 5.42 -5.34
C ALA A 49 14.04 5.74 -4.99
N GLN A 50 13.81 6.77 -4.17
CA GLN A 50 12.46 7.27 -3.86
C GLN A 50 11.78 7.82 -5.11
N GLU A 51 12.46 8.69 -5.86
CA GLU A 51 11.94 9.27 -7.11
C GLU A 51 11.62 8.18 -8.15
N ALA A 52 12.49 7.18 -8.32
CA ALA A 52 12.23 6.06 -9.23
C ALA A 52 11.01 5.24 -8.78
N ALA A 53 10.81 5.04 -7.48
CA ALA A 53 9.63 4.37 -6.95
C ALA A 53 8.36 5.20 -7.17
N GLU A 54 8.42 6.52 -6.96
CA GLU A 54 7.31 7.44 -7.21
C GLU A 54 6.94 7.51 -8.70
N ARG A 55 7.93 7.55 -9.61
CA ARG A 55 7.67 7.52 -11.05
C ARG A 55 6.97 6.23 -11.47
N ARG A 56 7.45 5.07 -11.00
CA ARG A 56 6.79 3.78 -11.24
C ARG A 56 5.37 3.74 -10.68
N ALA A 57 5.16 4.21 -9.45
CA ALA A 57 3.83 4.24 -8.85
C ALA A 57 2.85 5.15 -9.63
N LYS A 58 3.31 6.29 -10.14
CA LYS A 58 2.50 7.18 -11.00
C LYS A 58 2.15 6.51 -12.33
N GLU A 59 3.12 5.85 -12.97
CA GLU A 59 2.91 5.10 -14.20
C GLU A 59 1.92 3.94 -14.01
N GLU A 60 2.07 3.16 -12.93
CA GLU A 60 1.15 2.08 -12.57
C GLU A 60 -0.28 2.58 -12.33
N LYS A 61 -0.45 3.68 -11.58
CA LYS A 61 -1.76 4.31 -11.38
C LYS A 61 -2.39 4.78 -12.70
N ARG A 62 -1.58 5.36 -13.61
CA ARG A 62 -2.06 5.78 -14.93
C ARG A 62 -2.52 4.57 -15.76
N LEU A 63 -1.73 3.50 -15.78
CA LEU A 63 -2.07 2.27 -16.48
C LEU A 63 -3.33 1.61 -15.90
N GLN A 64 -3.47 1.56 -14.58
CA GLN A 64 -4.66 1.03 -13.91
C GLN A 64 -5.92 1.82 -14.28
N ARG A 65 -5.85 3.15 -14.26
CA ARG A 65 -6.97 4.01 -14.65
C ARG A 65 -7.34 3.85 -16.13
N ASN A 66 -6.35 3.69 -17.01
CA ASN A 66 -6.61 3.42 -18.42
C ASN A 66 -7.30 2.06 -18.59
N LYS A 67 -6.83 1.02 -17.91
CA LYS A 67 -7.48 -0.31 -17.92
C LYS A 67 -8.93 -0.23 -17.45
N LEU A 68 -9.22 0.47 -16.35
CA LEU A 68 -10.60 0.66 -15.89
C LEU A 68 -11.48 1.40 -16.90
N ARG A 69 -10.93 2.39 -17.61
CA ARG A 69 -11.66 3.10 -18.67
C ARG A 69 -11.93 2.18 -19.86
N ASP A 70 -10.96 1.38 -20.26
CA ASP A 70 -11.09 0.43 -21.37
C ASP A 70 -12.08 -0.69 -21.01
N GLU A 71 -12.05 -1.18 -19.77
CA GLU A 71 -13.02 -2.15 -19.23
C GLU A 71 -14.44 -1.59 -19.24
N ARG A 72 -14.64 -0.35 -18.76
CA ARG A 72 -15.97 0.31 -18.82
C ARG A 72 -16.46 0.51 -20.26
N LYS A 73 -15.57 0.89 -21.18
CA LYS A 73 -15.94 1.04 -22.59
C LYS A 73 -16.40 -0.29 -23.19
N ARG A 74 -15.64 -1.37 -22.95
CA ARG A 74 -16.01 -2.72 -23.40
C ARG A 74 -17.33 -3.17 -22.80
N GLU A 75 -17.54 -2.96 -21.50
CA GLU A 75 -18.81 -3.29 -20.84
C GLU A 75 -19.99 -2.51 -21.44
N LEU A 76 -19.81 -1.22 -21.73
CA LEU A 76 -20.83 -0.42 -22.42
C LEU A 76 -21.10 -0.93 -23.84
N GLU A 77 -20.06 -1.25 -24.62
CA GLU A 77 -20.21 -1.83 -25.97
C GLU A 77 -20.93 -3.19 -25.93
N GLU A 78 -20.60 -4.04 -24.96
CA GLU A 78 -21.27 -5.33 -24.75
C GLU A 78 -22.74 -5.13 -24.37
N ARG A 79 -23.04 -4.19 -23.46
CA ARG A 79 -24.41 -3.85 -23.07
C ARG A 79 -25.22 -3.29 -24.24
N VAL A 80 -24.65 -2.40 -25.06
CA VAL A 80 -25.30 -1.87 -26.26
C VAL A 80 -25.59 -3.02 -27.24
N LYS A 81 -24.61 -3.89 -27.52
CA LYS A 81 -24.82 -5.07 -28.38
C LYS A 81 -25.93 -5.98 -27.85
N VAL A 82 -26.01 -6.17 -26.54
CA VAL A 82 -27.07 -6.96 -25.90
C VAL A 82 -28.43 -6.29 -26.08
N VAL A 83 -28.54 -4.98 -25.84
CA VAL A 83 -29.78 -4.22 -26.05
C VAL A 83 -30.20 -4.24 -27.51
N ASP A 84 -29.27 -3.98 -28.44
CA ASP A 84 -29.52 -4.04 -29.88
C ASP A 84 -30.01 -5.44 -30.29
N ALA A 85 -29.44 -6.50 -29.74
CA ALA A 85 -29.87 -7.87 -30.01
C ALA A 85 -31.30 -8.17 -29.49
N TYR A 86 -31.73 -7.52 -28.40
CA TYR A 86 -33.11 -7.61 -27.91
C TYR A 86 -34.09 -6.71 -28.68
N MET A 87 -33.65 -5.52 -29.13
CA MET A 87 -34.50 -4.56 -29.84
C MET A 87 -34.67 -4.87 -31.33
N LYS A 88 -33.61 -5.33 -32.03
CA LYS A 88 -33.67 -5.71 -33.46
C LYS A 88 -34.78 -6.69 -33.82
N PRO A 89 -35.02 -7.80 -33.09
CA PRO A 89 -36.10 -8.72 -33.41
C PRO A 89 -37.49 -8.13 -33.11
N ALA A 90 -37.60 -7.13 -32.22
CA ALA A 90 -38.87 -6.48 -31.88
C ALA A 90 -39.27 -5.39 -32.91
N LEU A 91 -38.31 -4.78 -33.60
CA LEU A 91 -38.53 -3.73 -34.61
C LEU A 91 -38.73 -4.25 -36.04
N GLY A 92 -38.59 -5.56 -36.28
CA GLY A 92 -38.87 -6.19 -37.56
C GLY A 92 -37.80 -5.93 -38.64
N GLU A 93 -37.63 -6.94 -39.49
CA GLU A 93 -36.69 -7.05 -40.61
C GLU A 93 -36.99 -6.04 -41.75
N GLY A 94 -36.97 -4.74 -41.45
CA GLY A 94 -37.28 -3.67 -42.42
C GLY A 94 -36.79 -2.27 -42.06
N GLY A 95 -36.26 -2.06 -40.85
CA GLY A 95 -35.66 -0.79 -40.42
C GLY A 95 -34.21 -0.60 -40.87
N SER A 96 -33.90 -0.84 -42.15
CA SER A 96 -32.63 -0.44 -42.78
C SER A 96 -32.65 1.06 -43.07
N GLY A 97 -32.71 1.87 -42.02
CA GLY A 97 -32.49 3.32 -42.10
C GLY A 97 -31.01 3.59 -41.93
N ASP A 98 -30.31 3.66 -43.06
CA ASP A 98 -29.04 4.36 -43.22
C ASP A 98 -29.17 5.76 -42.61
N ILE A 99 -28.70 5.93 -41.37
CA ILE A 99 -28.45 7.24 -40.79
C ILE A 99 -26.94 7.41 -40.88
N GLU A 100 -26.53 7.97 -42.02
CA GLU A 100 -25.22 8.59 -42.19
C GLU A 100 -25.04 9.61 -41.07
N SER A 101 -24.28 9.23 -40.04
CA SER A 101 -23.82 10.15 -39.02
C SER A 101 -22.65 10.93 -39.61
N ASP A 102 -22.99 11.97 -40.35
CA ASP A 102 -22.06 12.97 -40.87
C ASP A 102 -21.23 13.52 -39.69
N SER A 103 -19.94 13.18 -39.74
CA SER A 103 -18.95 13.59 -38.75
C SER A 103 -18.40 14.94 -39.20
N ASP A 104 -19.17 16.01 -39.01
CA ASP A 104 -18.64 17.36 -39.10
C ASP A 104 -18.26 17.88 -37.71
N GLY A 105 -16.99 18.26 -37.59
CA GLY A 105 -16.43 18.76 -36.35
C GLY A 105 -16.79 20.23 -36.17
N ASN A 106 -17.33 20.58 -35.00
CA ASN A 106 -17.19 21.93 -34.48
C ASN A 106 -16.98 21.90 -32.95
N ASP A 107 -15.86 22.49 -32.55
CA ASP A 107 -15.54 22.91 -31.20
C ASP A 107 -16.65 23.82 -30.66
N GLU A 108 -17.36 23.43 -29.61
CA GLU A 108 -17.95 24.43 -28.72
C GLU A 108 -18.07 23.82 -27.32
N ALA A 109 -17.23 24.32 -26.42
CA ALA A 109 -17.25 24.01 -25.01
C ALA A 109 -18.58 24.50 -24.41
N ASP A 110 -19.57 23.60 -24.33
CA ASP A 110 -20.83 23.90 -23.68
C ASP A 110 -20.63 23.94 -22.16
N GLN A 111 -20.68 25.17 -21.68
CA GLN A 111 -20.53 25.61 -20.31
C GLN A 111 -21.75 25.14 -19.51
N VAL A 112 -21.68 23.92 -18.98
CA VAL A 112 -22.69 23.42 -18.03
C VAL A 112 -22.69 24.31 -16.79
N SER A 113 -23.74 25.12 -16.68
CA SER A 113 -24.01 25.98 -15.55
C SER A 113 -24.13 25.16 -14.27
N ASP A 114 -23.09 25.30 -13.45
CA ASP A 114 -23.00 24.92 -12.05
C ASP A 114 -24.00 25.76 -11.23
N ASN A 115 -25.28 25.36 -11.21
CA ASN A 115 -26.24 25.93 -10.26
C ASN A 115 -27.56 25.14 -10.13
N GLN A 116 -27.45 23.84 -9.83
CA GLN A 116 -28.51 23.16 -9.09
C GLN A 116 -27.95 22.69 -7.75
N PRO A 117 -28.52 23.09 -6.60
CA PRO A 117 -28.16 22.50 -5.33
C PRO A 117 -28.58 21.03 -5.38
N LEU A 118 -27.61 20.15 -5.60
CA LEU A 118 -27.78 18.71 -5.43
C LEU A 118 -28.26 18.49 -4.00
N GLU A 119 -29.53 18.10 -3.85
CA GLU A 119 -30.06 17.65 -2.58
C GLU A 119 -29.15 16.53 -2.05
N LYS A 120 -28.58 16.75 -0.86
CA LYS A 120 -27.78 15.74 -0.18
C LYS A 120 -28.75 14.67 0.27
N ILE A 121 -28.94 13.66 -0.57
CA ILE A 121 -29.66 12.46 -0.16
C ILE A 121 -28.71 11.72 0.78
N ASP A 122 -28.90 11.92 2.08
CA ASP A 122 -28.24 11.16 3.14
C ASP A 122 -28.75 9.71 3.08
N HIS A 123 -28.19 8.93 2.16
CA HIS A 123 -28.45 7.50 2.08
C HIS A 123 -27.69 6.80 3.21
N GLU A 124 -28.33 6.66 4.36
CA GLU A 124 -27.91 5.73 5.41
C GLU A 124 -28.20 4.28 4.93
N ALA A 125 -27.18 3.63 4.37
CA ALA A 125 -27.23 2.20 4.08
C ALA A 125 -26.82 1.43 5.35
N GLU A 126 -27.82 0.95 6.09
CA GLU A 126 -27.60 0.02 7.20
C GLU A 126 -27.07 -1.32 6.65
N TYR A 127 -25.75 -1.53 6.72
CA TYR A 127 -25.14 -2.85 6.59
C TYR A 127 -25.22 -3.54 7.95
N VAL A 128 -26.17 -4.45 8.12
CA VAL A 128 -26.21 -5.35 9.26
C VAL A 128 -25.17 -6.46 9.04
N ASP A 129 -23.94 -6.23 9.50
CA ASP A 129 -23.00 -7.33 9.76
C ASP A 129 -23.50 -8.07 11.02
N GLU A 130 -24.37 -9.07 10.85
CA GLU A 130 -25.01 -9.86 11.93
C GLU A 130 -24.03 -10.54 12.91
N ASP A 131 -22.73 -10.51 12.63
CA ASP A 131 -21.68 -11.19 13.41
C ASP A 131 -20.69 -10.26 14.17
N LYS A 132 -20.99 -8.96 14.32
CA LYS A 132 -20.16 -8.04 15.14
C LYS A 132 -20.99 -7.20 16.10
N TYR A 133 -21.33 -7.76 17.25
CA TYR A 133 -21.89 -6.95 18.34
C TYR A 133 -20.80 -6.07 18.97
N THR A 134 -20.83 -4.77 18.68
CA THR A 134 -20.20 -3.75 19.51
C THR A 134 -21.30 -3.00 20.26
N SER A 135 -21.44 -3.25 21.56
CA SER A 135 -22.40 -2.53 22.39
C SER A 135 -21.92 -1.09 22.62
N VAL A 136 -22.70 -0.11 22.18
CA VAL A 136 -22.50 1.32 22.50
C VAL A 136 -23.28 1.64 23.77
N VAL A 137 -22.60 2.17 24.79
CA VAL A 137 -23.23 2.66 26.02
C VAL A 137 -23.34 4.17 25.91
N VAL A 138 -24.56 4.70 25.98
CA VAL A 138 -24.84 6.13 26.00
C VAL A 138 -24.96 6.57 27.46
N GLU A 139 -23.99 7.37 27.92
CA GLU A 139 -24.01 7.99 29.24
C GLU A 139 -24.34 9.48 29.09
N GLU A 140 -25.15 10.02 30.01
CA GLU A 140 -25.49 11.43 30.04
C GLU A 140 -24.28 12.25 30.53
N VAL A 141 -23.83 13.21 29.72
CA VAL A 141 -22.69 14.07 30.00
C VAL A 141 -23.18 15.51 30.10
N GLY A 142 -22.88 16.18 31.21
CA GLY A 142 -23.13 17.61 31.37
C GLY A 142 -22.13 18.43 30.55
N VAL A 143 -22.59 19.52 29.94
CA VAL A 143 -21.74 20.41 29.13
C VAL A 143 -21.49 21.69 29.90
N ASP A 144 -20.27 21.87 30.40
CA ASP A 144 -19.83 23.10 31.05
C ASP A 144 -18.81 23.85 30.17
N ARG A 145 -18.50 25.09 30.54
CA ARG A 145 -17.62 26.00 29.79
C ARG A 145 -16.18 25.47 29.65
N ASP A 146 -15.77 24.54 30.51
CA ASP A 146 -14.47 23.87 30.50
C ASP A 146 -14.51 22.44 29.91
N GLY A 147 -15.69 21.94 29.47
CA GLY A 147 -15.81 20.68 28.74
C GLY A 147 -16.95 19.75 29.19
N PHE A 148 -16.94 18.52 28.68
CA PHE A 148 -17.94 17.48 28.99
C PHE A 148 -17.60 16.75 30.31
N VAL A 149 -18.49 16.83 31.30
CA VAL A 149 -18.33 16.19 32.62
C VAL A 149 -19.37 15.07 32.79
N ARG A 150 -18.93 13.87 33.18
CA ARG A 150 -19.83 12.74 33.46
C ARG A 150 -20.75 13.07 34.64
N ALA A 151 -22.05 13.22 34.39
CA ALA A 151 -23.02 13.51 35.43
C ALA A 151 -23.26 12.26 36.30
N GLY A 152 -22.73 12.23 37.52
CA GLY A 152 -22.99 11.16 38.49
C GLY A 152 -21.76 10.52 39.16
N GLY A 153 -20.54 10.99 38.87
CA GLY A 153 -19.35 10.57 39.61
C GLY A 153 -19.12 11.44 40.84
N SER A 154 -19.63 11.02 41.99
CA SER A 154 -19.29 11.61 43.29
C SER A 154 -17.78 11.54 43.53
N GLU A 155 -17.17 12.71 43.64
CA GLU A 155 -16.02 13.09 44.47
C GLU A 155 -15.01 11.98 44.82
N GLN A 156 -13.86 12.02 44.15
CA GLN A 156 -12.62 11.91 44.89
C GLN A 156 -11.59 12.90 44.33
N SER A 157 -11.46 13.97 45.11
CA SER A 157 -10.48 15.03 45.05
C SER A 157 -9.04 14.49 45.05
N ASP A 158 -8.17 14.99 44.19
CA ASP A 158 -7.35 16.19 44.41
C ASP A 158 -6.09 16.17 43.51
N ASP A 159 -5.74 17.37 43.06
CA ASP A 159 -4.42 17.82 42.60
C ASP A 159 -3.88 17.32 41.24
N GLU A 160 -4.39 17.95 40.18
CA GLU A 160 -3.56 18.49 39.08
C GLU A 160 -2.90 19.81 39.60
N PRO A 161 -1.72 20.29 39.12
CA PRO A 161 -1.70 20.61 37.71
C PRO A 161 -0.35 20.66 36.96
N ALA A 162 -0.55 20.68 35.65
CA ALA A 162 -0.03 21.66 34.72
C ALA A 162 1.18 21.24 33.88
N ALA A 163 0.83 21.12 32.60
CA ALA A 163 1.42 21.91 31.52
C ALA A 163 2.73 21.37 30.94
N ASP A 164 2.92 21.32 29.63
CA ASP A 164 2.08 21.74 28.51
C ASP A 164 2.89 21.39 27.24
N ASP A 165 2.14 21.21 26.17
CA ASP A 165 2.49 21.45 24.78
C ASP A 165 3.43 20.46 24.09
N SER A 166 2.88 19.53 23.29
CA SER A 166 2.42 19.70 21.90
C SER A 166 3.60 19.85 20.91
N THR A 167 3.56 19.35 19.68
CA THR A 167 2.44 18.94 18.85
C THR A 167 2.94 17.93 17.80
N ALA A 168 2.02 17.02 17.44
CA ALA A 168 1.80 16.28 16.20
C ALA A 168 2.86 16.33 15.06
N GLY A 169 3.13 15.25 14.33
CA GLY A 169 2.44 13.96 14.18
C GLY A 169 2.72 13.42 12.78
N ASP A 170 2.64 12.09 12.59
CA ASP A 170 2.01 11.48 11.41
C ASP A 170 1.92 9.95 11.60
N GLN A 171 0.88 9.38 11.03
CA GLN A 171 0.22 8.14 11.43
C GLN A 171 0.80 6.87 10.78
N THR A 172 0.58 5.72 11.41
CA THR A 172 -0.15 4.60 10.78
C THR A 172 -0.54 3.53 11.81
N VAL A 173 -1.73 2.98 11.57
CA VAL A 173 -2.53 2.07 12.39
C VAL A 173 -1.88 0.68 12.55
N GLY A 174 -1.91 0.15 13.78
CA GLY A 174 -1.62 -1.25 14.07
C GLY A 174 -1.61 -1.58 15.57
N THR A 175 -2.77 -1.94 16.12
CA THR A 175 -2.98 -2.69 17.38
C THR A 175 -2.42 -2.06 18.67
N ARG A 176 -3.29 -1.45 19.49
CA ARG A 176 -3.02 -1.08 20.89
C ARG A 176 -2.62 -2.32 21.71
N PRO A 177 -1.44 -2.37 22.36
CA PRO A 177 -1.27 -3.17 23.56
C PRO A 177 -1.82 -2.40 24.77
N THR A 178 -2.46 -3.10 25.70
CA THR A 178 -2.91 -2.58 27.01
C THR A 178 -1.82 -1.75 27.71
N PRO A 179 -2.15 -0.71 28.50
CA PRO A 179 -1.14 0.08 29.19
C PRO A 179 -0.39 -0.79 30.20
N THR A 180 0.86 -1.12 29.86
CA THR A 180 1.73 -1.83 30.79
C THR A 180 2.08 -0.89 31.94
N VAL A 181 1.55 -1.18 33.12
CA VAL A 181 2.00 -0.56 34.38
C VAL A 181 3.53 -0.64 34.43
N LYS A 182 4.20 0.52 34.51
CA LYS A 182 5.66 0.58 34.65
C LYS A 182 6.03 -0.14 35.95
N ARG A 183 6.79 -1.24 35.83
CA ARG A 183 7.21 -2.03 37.00
C ARG A 183 8.14 -1.19 37.87
N LYS A 184 7.79 -1.06 39.14
CA LYS A 184 8.63 -0.45 40.17
C LYS A 184 9.93 -1.25 40.26
N TRP A 185 11.07 -0.57 40.15
CA TRP A 185 12.39 -1.21 40.18
C TRP A 185 12.67 -1.70 41.61
N THR A 186 12.44 -2.98 41.86
CA THR A 186 12.86 -3.67 43.09
C THR A 186 14.10 -4.50 42.81
N HIS A 187 15.04 -4.54 43.75
CA HIS A 187 16.29 -5.29 43.61
C HIS A 187 16.05 -6.81 43.54
N ASP A 188 14.95 -7.29 44.12
CA ASP A 188 14.53 -8.68 44.05
C ASP A 188 13.72 -8.98 42.78
N LYS A 189 14.14 -10.02 42.04
CA LYS A 189 13.42 -10.47 40.84
C LYS A 189 12.06 -11.06 41.25
N PRO A 190 10.92 -10.58 40.70
CA PRO A 190 9.63 -11.24 40.92
C PRO A 190 9.66 -12.66 40.34
N LYS A 191 9.08 -13.63 41.08
CA LYS A 191 9.04 -15.06 40.72
C LYS A 191 8.49 -15.32 39.30
N ASP A 192 7.62 -14.45 38.79
CA ASP A 192 7.02 -14.56 37.45
C ASP A 192 7.98 -14.16 36.30
N ALA A 193 9.16 -13.61 36.60
CA ALA A 193 10.17 -13.31 35.59
C ALA A 193 10.93 -14.54 35.09
N ALA A 194 10.84 -15.68 35.81
CA ALA A 194 11.48 -16.93 35.40
C ALA A 194 10.77 -17.58 34.19
N SER A 195 9.45 -17.42 34.09
CA SER A 195 8.65 -18.00 32.98
C SER A 195 8.74 -17.18 31.69
N LYS A 196 9.10 -15.89 31.77
CA LYS A 196 9.32 -15.01 30.61
C LYS A 196 10.81 -14.70 30.42
N ALA A 197 11.65 -15.73 30.50
CA ALA A 197 13.03 -15.63 30.07
C ALA A 197 13.06 -15.12 28.62
N LYS A 198 13.62 -13.91 28.42
CA LYS A 198 13.71 -13.26 27.11
C LYS A 198 14.27 -14.26 26.09
N MET A 199 13.46 -14.64 25.10
CA MET A 199 13.91 -15.55 24.05
C MET A 199 15.14 -14.94 23.40
N LYS A 200 16.29 -15.63 23.52
CA LYS A 200 17.53 -15.18 22.88
C LYS A 200 17.23 -14.98 21.40
N ARG A 201 17.61 -13.82 20.84
CA ARG A 201 17.49 -13.54 19.40
C ARG A 201 18.01 -14.78 18.65
N LYS A 202 17.16 -15.39 17.82
CA LYS A 202 17.54 -16.57 17.03
C LYS A 202 18.81 -16.17 16.30
N LYS A 203 19.93 -16.84 16.62
CA LYS A 203 21.16 -16.65 15.85
C LYS A 203 20.77 -17.02 14.43
N PHE A 204 20.92 -16.09 13.48
CA PHE A 204 20.75 -16.36 12.06
C PHE A 204 21.79 -17.42 11.68
N ARG A 205 21.43 -18.68 11.89
CA ARG A 205 22.10 -19.81 11.29
C ARG A 205 21.32 -20.07 10.02
N TYR A 206 22.05 -20.32 8.94
CA TYR A 206 21.42 -20.87 7.74
C TYR A 206 20.53 -22.03 8.16
N GLU A 207 19.33 -22.08 7.58
CA GLU A 207 18.46 -23.25 7.63
C GLU A 207 19.31 -24.51 7.56
N SER A 208 19.00 -25.46 8.44
CA SER A 208 19.64 -26.77 8.40
C SER A 208 19.44 -27.38 7.00
N LYS A 209 20.32 -28.32 6.60
CA LYS A 209 20.18 -28.95 5.27
C LYS A 209 18.78 -29.57 5.07
N ALA A 210 18.15 -30.05 6.14
CA ALA A 210 16.81 -30.61 6.13
C ALA A 210 15.75 -29.52 5.90
N GLU A 211 15.82 -28.40 6.62
CA GLU A 211 14.92 -27.25 6.45
C GLU A 211 15.00 -26.69 5.03
N ARG A 212 16.22 -26.50 4.49
CA ARG A 212 16.43 -26.02 3.12
C ARG A 212 15.87 -26.97 2.07
N LYS A 213 15.89 -28.28 2.34
CA LYS A 213 15.30 -29.28 1.44
C LYS A 213 13.77 -29.17 1.46
N ALA A 214 13.18 -29.09 2.64
CA ALA A 214 11.74 -28.89 2.80
C ALA A 214 11.25 -27.58 2.16
N GLU A 215 12.00 -26.48 2.32
CA GLU A 215 11.74 -25.18 1.69
C GLU A 215 11.73 -25.31 0.15
N ARG A 216 12.75 -25.98 -0.41
CA ARG A 216 12.87 -26.23 -1.85
C ARG A 216 11.72 -27.07 -2.38
N ASP A 217 11.32 -28.11 -1.66
CA ASP A 217 10.22 -28.99 -2.07
C ASP A 217 8.88 -28.24 -2.02
N LYS A 218 8.66 -27.38 -1.01
CA LYS A 218 7.50 -26.47 -0.94
C LYS A 218 7.47 -25.48 -2.12
N GLN A 219 8.61 -24.88 -2.47
CA GLN A 219 8.71 -23.97 -3.61
C GLN A 219 8.42 -24.68 -4.94
N LYS A 220 8.99 -25.88 -5.15
CA LYS A 220 8.69 -26.70 -6.33
C LYS A 220 7.21 -27.05 -6.44
N ALA A 221 6.58 -27.43 -5.32
CA ALA A 221 5.16 -27.74 -5.30
C ALA A 221 4.30 -26.51 -5.64
N LYS A 222 4.62 -25.33 -5.08
CA LYS A 222 3.93 -24.06 -5.40
C LYS A 222 4.07 -23.70 -6.87
N ASN A 223 5.29 -23.75 -7.41
CA ASN A 223 5.56 -23.44 -8.82
C ASN A 223 4.88 -24.43 -9.77
N SER A 224 4.85 -25.72 -9.41
CA SER A 224 4.14 -26.74 -10.19
C SER A 224 2.63 -26.49 -10.20
N LYS A 225 2.03 -26.18 -9.04
CA LYS A 225 0.60 -25.83 -8.95
C LYS A 225 0.28 -24.59 -9.79
N GLN A 226 1.11 -23.55 -9.70
CA GLN A 226 0.92 -22.32 -10.48
C GLN A 226 1.08 -22.60 -11.99
N ALA A 227 2.03 -23.42 -12.39
CA ALA A 227 2.20 -23.81 -13.80
C ALA A 227 1.02 -24.64 -14.32
N LYS A 228 0.45 -25.53 -13.50
CA LYS A 228 -0.78 -26.26 -13.85
C LYS A 228 -1.97 -25.30 -14.01
N ALA A 229 -2.14 -24.35 -13.10
CA ALA A 229 -3.21 -23.35 -13.21
C ALA A 229 -3.09 -22.52 -14.50
N ARG A 230 -1.87 -22.11 -14.87
CA ARG A 230 -1.62 -21.38 -16.14
C ARG A 230 -1.84 -22.23 -17.39
N ARG A 231 -1.73 -23.55 -17.30
CA ARG A 231 -1.99 -24.46 -18.43
C ARG A 231 -3.47 -24.84 -18.56
N ALA A 232 -4.26 -24.58 -17.53
CA ALA A 232 -5.69 -24.87 -17.49
C ALA A 232 -6.55 -23.64 -17.86
N GLN A 233 -5.94 -22.46 -17.98
CA GLN A 233 -6.51 -21.27 -18.62
C GLN A 233 -6.10 -21.25 -20.10
#